data_AF-A0A1M5ME68-F1
#
_entry.id   AF-A0A1M5ME68-F1
#
_cell.length_a   1.000
_cell.length_b   1.000
_cell.length_c   1.000
_cell.angle_alpha   90.00
_cell.angle_beta   90.00
_cell.angle_gamma   90.00
#
_symmetry.space_group_name_H-M   'P 1'
#
loop_
_entity.id
_entity.type
_entity.pdbx_description
1 polymer ?
#
loop_
_entity_poly.entity_id
_entity_poly.type
_entity_poly.pdbx_seq_one_letter_code
_entity_poly.pdbx_strand_id
1 'polypeptide(L)' 'MVSRTLAQGRNMSLTLFAFDKGEEISLHSSSGDAFVYILDGQAEITMGEEVFEKKVKP' A
#
# COMPACT_ATOMS: atom_id res chain seq x y z
N MET A 1 -3.82 -12.25 3.05
CA MET A 1 -2.94 -11.18 2.58
C MET A 1 -1.55 -11.76 2.46
N VAL A 2 -0.90 -11.55 1.32
CA VAL A 2 0.51 -11.92 1.12
C VAL A 2 1.33 -10.67 0.84
N SER A 3 2.56 -10.64 1.34
CA SER A 3 3.48 -9.52 1.08
C SER A 3 4.88 -10.02 0.81
N ARG A 4 5.64 -9.21 0.06
CA ARG A 4 7.04 -9.47 -0.21
C ARG A 4 7.82 -8.16 -0.27
N THR A 5 8.81 -8.02 0.60
CA THR A 5 9.80 -6.95 0.48
C THR A 5 10.68 -7.23 -0.73
N LEU A 6 10.66 -6.31 -1.70
CA LEU A 6 11.45 -6.39 -2.94
C LEU A 6 12.82 -5.75 -2.75
N ALA A 7 12.90 -4.68 -1.96
CA ALA A 7 14.15 -4.01 -1.61
C ALA A 7 14.10 -3.45 -0.19
N GLN A 8 15.22 -3.56 0.53
CA GLN A 8 15.41 -2.98 1.85
C GLN A 8 16.79 -2.33 1.89
N GLY A 9 16.85 -1.01 1.77
CA GLY A 9 18.06 -0.22 1.86
C GLY A 9 18.06 0.67 3.09
N ARG A 10 19.19 1.37 3.31
CA ARG A 10 19.34 2.35 4.40
C ARG A 10 18.35 3.51 4.27
N ASN A 11 17.99 3.90 3.05
CA ASN A 11 17.23 5.11 2.76
C ASN A 11 15.82 4.83 2.24
N MET A 12 15.50 3.59 1.88
CA MET A 12 14.21 3.23 1.27
C MET A 12 13.91 1.75 1.48
N SER A 13 12.64 1.44 1.73
CA SER A 13 12.08 0.09 1.64
C SER A 13 11.01 0.05 0.55
N LEU A 14 10.91 -1.07 -0.16
CA LEU A 14 9.88 -1.34 -1.14
C LEU A 14 9.25 -2.70 -0.84
N THR A 15 7.95 -2.70 -0.56
CA THR A 15 7.18 -3.90 -0.28
C THR A 15 6.01 -4.00 -1.24
N LEU A 16 5.87 -5.15 -1.89
CA LEU A 16 4.72 -5.51 -2.70
C LEU A 16 3.69 -6.21 -1.80
N PHE A 17 2.44 -5.81 -1.93
CA PHE A 17 1.32 -6.39 -1.22
C PHE A 17 0.28 -6.93 -2.19
N ALA A 18 -0.32 -8.07 -1.82
CA ALA A 18 -1.48 -8.64 -2.49
C ALA A 18 -2.55 -8.96 -1.44
N PHE A 19 -3.73 -8.41 -1.67
CA PHE A 19 -4.89 -8.52 -0.80
C PHE A 19 -6.00 -9.24 -1.55
N ASP A 20 -6.66 -10.18 -0.89
CA ASP A 20 -7.96 -10.66 -1.33
C ASP A 20 -9.06 -9.65 -0.91
N LYS A 21 -10.26 -9.80 -1.44
CA LYS A 21 -11.38 -8.91 -1.14
C LYS A 21 -11.68 -8.90 0.37
N GLY A 22 -11.67 -7.71 0.95
CA GLY A 22 -11.97 -7.48 2.37
C GLY A 22 -10.77 -7.65 3.29
N GLU A 23 -9.58 -7.94 2.75
CA GLU A 23 -8.35 -7.91 3.53
C GLU A 23 -7.77 -6.50 3.62
N GLU A 24 -7.10 -6.22 4.73
CA GLU A 24 -6.48 -4.94 5.03
C GLU A 24 -5.15 -5.13 5.79
N ILE A 25 -4.40 -4.04 5.95
CA ILE A 25 -3.30 -3.97 6.93
C ILE A 25 -3.61 -2.93 7.99
N SER A 26 -3.05 -3.13 9.18
CA SER A 26 -3.13 -2.15 10.25
C SER A 26 -2.47 -0.83 9.85
N LEU A 27 -3.08 0.26 10.30
CA LEU A 27 -2.52 1.61 10.24
C LEU A 27 -1.12 1.62 10.86
N HIS A 28 -0.17 2.16 10.12
CA HIS A 28 1.20 2.36 10.56
C HIS A 28 1.73 3.68 9.99
N SER A 29 2.74 4.24 10.63
CA SER A 29 3.39 5.49 10.19
C SER A 29 4.79 5.20 9.66
N SER A 30 5.21 6.02 8.70
CA SER A 30 6.58 6.12 8.22
C SER A 30 7.20 7.40 8.77
N SER A 31 8.51 7.39 9.04
CA SER A 31 9.25 8.60 9.45
C SER A 31 9.59 9.53 8.28
N GLY A 32 9.41 9.08 7.05
CA GLY A 32 9.56 9.87 5.83
C GLY A 32 8.39 9.66 4.87
N ASP A 33 8.51 10.24 3.68
CA ASP A 33 7.47 10.15 2.65
C ASP A 33 7.19 8.70 2.26
N ALA A 34 5.90 8.40 2.07
CA ALA A 34 5.42 7.12 1.61
C ALA A 34 4.71 7.27 0.27
N PHE A 35 4.88 6.28 -0.60
CA PHE A 35 4.24 6.23 -1.91
C PHE A 35 3.52 4.89 -2.07
N VAL A 36 2.27 4.96 -2.53
CA VAL A 36 1.45 3.77 -2.82
C VAL A 36 1.07 3.79 -4.28
N TYR A 37 1.28 2.67 -4.95
CA TYR A 37 0.89 2.46 -6.35
C TYR A 37 0.04 1.21 -6.47
N ILE A 38 -1.12 1.35 -7.10
CA ILE A 38 -2.02 0.22 -7.35
C ILE A 38 -1.69 -0.36 -8.73
N LEU A 39 -1.20 -1.60 -8.72
CA LEU A 39 -0.84 -2.34 -9.94
C LEU A 39 -2.06 -2.97 -10.63
N ASP A 40 -3.03 -3.44 -9.85
CA ASP A 40 -4.26 -4.07 -10.33
C ASP A 40 -5.40 -3.92 -9.31
N GLY A 41 -6.64 -4.05 -9.77
CA GLY A 41 -7.83 -4.06 -8.93
C GLY A 41 -8.30 -2.68 -8.45
N GLN A 42 -8.98 -2.69 -7.30
CA GLN A 42 -9.50 -1.50 -6.63
C GLN A 42 -9.17 -1.60 -5.14
N ALA A 43 -8.74 -0.49 -4.55
CA ALA A 43 -8.48 -0.40 -3.11
C ALA A 43 -8.99 0.93 -2.55
N GLU A 44 -9.33 0.87 -1.26
CA GLU A 44 -9.51 2.03 -0.40
C GLU A 44 -8.22 2.24 0.39
N ILE A 45 -7.71 3.47 0.42
CA ILE A 45 -6.46 3.82 1.10
C ILE A 45 -6.74 4.97 2.07
N THR A 46 -6.54 4.71 3.36
CA THR A 46 -6.66 5.72 4.41
C THR A 46 -5.29 6.36 4.69
N MET A 47 -5.20 7.68 4.59
CA MET A 47 -4.02 8.47 4.92
C MET A 47 -4.38 9.58 5.90
N GLY A 48 -4.08 9.35 7.19
CA GLY A 48 -4.54 10.24 8.25
C GLY A 48 -6.07 10.19 8.38
N GLU A 49 -6.71 11.34 8.21
CA GLU A 49 -8.18 11.47 8.24
C GLU A 49 -8.82 11.37 6.84
N GLU A 50 -8.00 11.30 5.79
CA GLU A 50 -8.48 11.25 4.40
C GLU A 50 -8.56 9.81 3.88
N VAL A 51 -9.61 9.54 3.10
CA VAL A 51 -9.86 8.26 2.45
C VAL A 51 -9.81 8.43 0.94
N PHE A 52 -9.02 7.59 0.27
CA PHE A 52 -8.84 7.58 -1.18
C PHE A 52 -9.32 6.26 -1.77
N GLU A 53 -10.32 6.30 -2.64
CA GLU A 53 -10.68 5.15 -3.48
C GLU A 53 -9.97 5.22 -4.82
N LYS A 54 -9.25 4.15 -5.17
CA LYS A 54 -8.49 4.07 -6.42
C LYS A 54 -8.79 2.75 -7.12
N LYS A 55 -9.08 2.84 -8.41
CA LYS A 55 -9.32 1.71 -9.31
C LYS A 55 -8.40 1.83 -10.51
N VAL A 56 -7.66 0.77 -10.81
CA VAL A 56 -6.85 0.70 -12.02
C VAL A 56 -7.80 0.54 -13.21
N LYS A 57 -7.71 1.46 -14.18
CA LYS A 57 -8.45 1.33 -15.44
C LYS A 57 -7.64 0.44 -16.39
N PRO A 58 -8.31 -0.41 -17.19
CA PRO A 58 -7.65 -1.26 -18.18
C PRO A 58 -6.90 -0.43 -19.23
#